data_AF-A0AAV9K2R5-F1
#
_entry.id   AF-A0AAV9K2R5-F1
#
_cell.length_a   1.000
_cell.length_b   1.000
_cell.length_c   1.000
_cell.angle_alpha   90.00
_cell.angle_beta   90.00
_cell.angle_gamma   90.00
#
_symmetry.space_group_name_H-M   'P 1'
#
loop_
_entity.id
_entity.type
_entity.pdbx_description
1 polymer ?
#
loop_
_entity_poly.entity_id
_entity_poly.type
_entity_poly.pdbx_seq_one_letter_code
_entity_poly.pdbx_strand_id
1 'polypeptide(L)'
;MVITAVYARCSALERLEQWDDLEWLAERIKVPWVIGGDFNVIKNGSEKLGGLHVIQQEVVDFVQCINNCALTEIQFSGSVYTWWNGRIEEECIFKV
;
A
#
# COMPACT_ATOMS: atom_id res chain seq x y z
N MET A 1 -0.28 19.06 -12.32
CA MET A 1 -0.60 17.72 -11.78
C MET A 1 0.71 16.97 -11.62
N VAL A 2 0.91 16.28 -10.50
CA VAL A 2 2.11 15.48 -10.22
C VAL A 2 1.68 14.03 -10.07
N ILE A 3 2.50 13.11 -10.58
CA ILE A 3 2.32 11.67 -10.40
C ILE A 3 3.58 11.13 -9.71
N THR A 4 3.40 10.44 -8.60
CA THR A 4 4.47 9.76 -7.88
C THR A 4 4.28 8.25 -8.03
N ALA A 5 5.31 7.57 -8.52
CA ALA A 5 5.36 6.11 -8.54
C ALA A 5 6.13 5.62 -7.31
N VAL A 6 5.54 4.71 -6.53
CA VAL A 6 6.14 4.15 -5.31
C VAL A 6 6.53 2.70 -5.54
N TYR A 7 7.73 2.34 -5.05
CA TYR A 7 8.15 0.95 -4.92
C TYR A 7 8.66 0.75 -3.49
N ALA A 8 7.73 0.41 -2.60
CA ALA A 8 7.96 0.32 -1.18
C ALA A 8 8.84 -0.88 -0.83
N ARG A 9 9.63 -0.73 0.22
CA ARG A 9 10.53 -1.78 0.71
C ARG A 9 9.75 -2.95 1.31
N CYS A 10 10.35 -4.14 1.27
CA CYS A 10 9.73 -5.35 1.83
C CYS A 10 9.73 -5.36 3.37
N SER A 11 10.69 -4.67 4.00
CA SER A 11 10.80 -4.57 5.46
C SER A 11 9.83 -3.52 6.01
N ALA A 12 9.07 -3.87 7.05
CA ALA A 12 8.14 -2.97 7.73
C ALA A 12 8.83 -1.71 8.26
N LEU A 13 10.02 -1.87 8.87
CA LEU A 13 10.77 -0.75 9.44
C LEU A 13 11.26 0.22 8.35
N GLU A 14 11.73 -0.30 7.22
CA GLU A 14 12.18 0.52 6.09
C GLU A 14 11.01 1.21 5.36
N ARG A 15 9.78 0.71 5.52
CA ARG A 15 8.59 1.39 4.99
C ARG A 15 8.22 2.63 5.79
N LEU A 16 8.50 2.67 7.10
CA LEU A 16 8.24 3.86 7.91
C LEU A 16 8.97 5.09 7.37
N GLU A 17 10.25 4.94 7.00
CA GLU A 17 11.03 6.03 6.39
C GLU A 17 10.40 6.51 5.07
N GLN A 18 9.83 5.59 4.27
CA GLN A 18 9.15 5.96 3.03
C GLN A 18 7.80 6.63 3.25
N TRP A 19 7.09 6.29 4.33
CA TRP A 19 5.88 6.99 4.74
C TRP A 19 6.19 8.43 5.15
N ASP A 20 7.26 8.63 5.92
CA ASP A 20 7.74 9.96 6.28
C ASP A 20 8.11 10.79 5.03
N ASP A 21 8.77 10.17 4.04
CA ASP A 21 9.07 10.83 2.76
C ASP A 21 7.81 11.22 1.98
N LEU A 22 6.77 10.38 1.98
CA LEU A 22 5.49 10.68 1.34
C LEU A 22 4.77 11.84 2.05
N GLU A 23 4.77 11.86 3.38
CA GLU A 23 4.19 12.95 4.17
C GLU A 23 4.93 14.26 3.90
N TRP A 24 6.27 14.22 3.84
CA TRP A 24 7.10 15.36 3.47
C TRP A 24 6.81 15.89 2.06
N LEU A 25 6.53 15.01 1.10
CA LEU A 25 6.09 15.37 -0.24
C LEU A 25 4.68 15.98 -0.24
N ALA A 26 3.75 15.41 0.53
CA ALA A 26 2.37 15.89 0.65
C ALA A 26 2.31 17.35 1.12
N GLU A 27 3.20 17.74 2.03
CA GLU A 27 3.33 19.12 2.50
C GLU A 27 3.72 20.09 1.37
N ARG A 28 4.47 19.63 0.36
CA ARG A 28 5.06 20.48 -0.69
C ARG A 28 4.26 20.49 -1.98
N ILE A 29 3.57 19.40 -2.29
CA ILE A 29 2.78 19.29 -3.50
C ILE A 29 1.43 20.01 -3.29
N LYS A 30 1.32 21.22 -3.83
CA LYS A 30 0.10 22.06 -3.77
C LYS A 30 -0.78 21.99 -5.03
N VAL A 31 -0.49 21.03 -5.92
CA VAL A 31 -1.24 20.77 -7.16
C VAL A 31 -1.87 19.38 -7.08
N PRO A 32 -2.85 19.04 -7.94
CA PRO A 32 -3.41 17.69 -7.96
C PRO A 32 -2.30 16.63 -8.02
N TRP A 33 -2.38 15.66 -7.11
CA TRP A 33 -1.36 14.64 -6.88
C TRP A 33 -1.98 13.25 -6.94
N VAL A 34 -1.34 12.38 -7.72
CA VAL A 34 -1.70 10.96 -7.82
C VAL A 34 -0.50 10.14 -7.38
N ILE A 35 -0.73 9.15 -6.54
CA ILE A 35 0.28 8.18 -6.12
C ILE A 35 -0.20 6.79 -6.51
N GLY A 36 0.70 5.98 -7.04
CA GLY A 36 0.46 4.57 -7.30
C GLY A 36 1.75 3.78 -7.36
N GLY A 37 1.64 2.47 -7.32
CA GLY A 37 2.79 1.57 -7.38
C GLY A 37 2.63 0.38 -6.46
N ASP A 38 3.76 -0.24 -6.11
CA ASP A 38 3.80 -1.39 -5.22
C ASP A 38 4.14 -0.91 -3.81
N PHE A 39 3.15 -0.95 -2.92
CA PHE A 39 3.31 -0.52 -1.53
C PHE A 39 3.75 -1.66 -0.60
N ASN A 40 3.79 -2.91 -1.08
CA ASN A 40 4.14 -4.11 -0.30
C ASN A 40 3.38 -4.26 1.04
N VAL A 41 2.25 -3.56 1.20
CA VAL A 41 1.39 -3.56 2.38
C VAL A 41 -0.05 -3.48 1.92
N ILE A 42 -0.94 -4.08 2.71
CA ILE A 42 -2.39 -4.02 2.46
C ILE A 42 -3.03 -3.02 3.42
N LYS A 43 -4.16 -2.45 3.03
CA LYS A 43 -4.95 -1.50 3.81
C LYS A 43 -5.97 -2.20 4.72
N ASN A 44 -6.40 -3.41 4.37
CA ASN A 44 -7.31 -4.20 5.21
C ASN A 44 -6.98 -5.70 5.11
N GLY A 45 -7.17 -6.45 6.20
CA GLY A 45 -7.02 -7.90 6.22
C GLY A 45 -7.87 -8.63 5.17
N SER A 46 -8.99 -8.05 4.74
CA SER A 46 -9.83 -8.59 3.65
C SER A 46 -9.17 -8.56 2.28
N GLU A 47 -8.11 -7.78 2.10
CA GLU A 47 -7.38 -7.62 0.83
C GLU A 47 -6.33 -8.72 0.62
N LYS A 48 -6.19 -9.64 1.58
CA LYS A 48 -5.30 -10.79 1.49
C LYS A 48 -6.07 -12.08 1.63
N LEU A 49 -5.75 -13.05 0.76
CA LEU A 49 -6.24 -14.41 0.86
C LEU A 49 -5.05 -15.38 0.99
N GLY A 50 -5.10 -16.24 2.00
CA GLY A 50 -4.05 -17.24 2.28
C GLY A 50 -2.77 -16.67 2.93
N GLY A 51 -1.82 -17.56 3.21
CA GLY A 51 -0.54 -17.21 3.84
C GLY A 51 -0.64 -16.79 5.31
N LEU A 52 0.45 -16.18 5.82
CA LEU A 52 0.53 -15.74 7.22
C LEU A 52 -0.48 -14.62 7.54
N HIS A 53 -0.84 -14.48 8.81
CA HIS A 53 -1.64 -13.34 9.26
C HIS A 53 -0.96 -12.01 8.94
N VAL A 54 -1.79 -11.01 8.69
CA VAL A 54 -1.36 -9.63 8.41
C VAL A 54 -0.89 -9.02 9.72
N ILE A 55 0.27 -8.37 9.70
CA ILE A 55 0.79 -7.64 10.85
C ILE A 55 -0.02 -6.35 10.95
N GLN A 56 -0.88 -6.26 11.96
CA GLN A 56 -1.82 -5.14 12.10
C GLN A 56 -1.12 -3.79 12.20
N GLN A 57 0.07 -3.75 12.80
CA GLN A 57 0.85 -2.53 12.89
C GLN A 57 1.19 -1.96 11.50
N GLU A 58 1.58 -2.80 10.54
CA GLU A 58 1.91 -2.35 9.18
C GLU A 58 0.70 -1.73 8.47
N VAL A 59 -0.49 -2.28 8.72
CA VAL A 59 -1.75 -1.75 8.20
C VAL A 59 -2.06 -0.39 8.81
N VAL A 60 -1.91 -0.26 10.12
CA VAL A 60 -2.13 1.00 10.85
C VAL A 60 -1.19 2.08 10.35
N ASP A 61 0.10 1.78 10.23
CA ASP A 61 1.11 2.73 9.76
C ASP A 61 0.80 3.21 8.33
N PHE A 62 0.39 2.30 7.45
CA PHE A 62 0.03 2.65 6.08
C PHE A 62 -1.25 3.50 6.01
N VAL A 63 -2.29 3.13 6.77
CA VAL A 63 -3.54 3.91 6.85
C VAL A 63 -3.27 5.31 7.42
N GLN A 64 -2.38 5.42 8.40
CA GLN A 64 -1.97 6.70 8.97
C GLN A 64 -1.25 7.57 7.92
N CYS A 65 -0.33 7.00 7.14
CA CYS A 65 0.34 7.71 6.05
C CYS A 65 -0.66 8.25 5.02
N ILE A 66 -1.63 7.44 4.59
CA ILE A 66 -2.71 7.87 3.66
C ILE A 66 -3.49 9.05 4.24
N ASN A 67 -3.86 8.97 5.52
CA ASN A 67 -4.61 10.02 6.19
C ASN A 67 -3.80 11.31 6.36
N ASN A 68 -2.53 11.20 6.76
CA ASN A 68 -1.61 12.33 6.94
C ASN A 68 -1.34 13.05 5.61
N CYS A 69 -1.27 12.29 4.51
CA CYS A 69 -1.13 12.83 3.17
C CYS A 69 -2.46 13.37 2.58
N ALA A 70 -3.58 13.28 3.31
CA ALA A 70 -4.92 13.61 2.85
C ALA A 70 -5.31 12.92 1.52
N LEU A 71 -4.82 11.69 1.33
CA LEU A 71 -5.05 10.91 0.12
C LEU A 71 -6.38 10.17 0.23
N THR A 72 -7.03 9.99 -0.92
CA THR A 72 -8.22 9.16 -1.06
C THR A 72 -7.94 8.06 -2.08
N GLU A 73 -8.37 6.85 -1.74
CA GLU A 73 -8.24 5.70 -2.63
C GLU A 73 -9.15 5.86 -3.85
N ILE A 74 -8.60 5.57 -5.04
CA ILE A 74 -9.35 5.55 -6.29
C ILE A 74 -9.97 4.16 -6.43
N GLN A 75 -11.29 4.10 -6.52
CA GLN A 75 -11.99 2.83 -6.77
C GLN A 75 -11.65 2.30 -8.16
N PHE A 76 -11.28 1.03 -8.23
CA PHE A 76 -11.00 0.31 -9.47
C PHE A 76 -12.06 -0.76 -9.72
N SER A 77 -12.33 -1.05 -10.99
CA SER A 77 -13.19 -2.14 -11.42
C SER A 77 -12.35 -3.16 -12.20
N GLY A 78 -12.35 -4.42 -11.75
CA GLY A 78 -11.57 -5.48 -12.36
C GLY A 78 -11.19 -6.56 -11.35
N SER A 79 -10.00 -7.15 -11.50
CA SER A 79 -9.48 -8.13 -10.55
C SER A 79 -9.41 -7.53 -9.14
N VAL A 80 -9.91 -8.27 -8.15
CA VAL A 80 -9.85 -7.89 -6.74
C VAL A 80 -8.41 -7.93 -6.22
N TYR A 81 -7.55 -8.76 -6.80
CA TYR A 81 -6.15 -8.91 -6.38
C TYR A 81 -5.20 -8.48 -7.51
N THR A 82 -4.12 -7.79 -7.18
CA THR A 82 -3.09 -7.37 -8.14
C THR A 82 -1.86 -8.28 -8.13
N TRP A 83 -1.70 -9.12 -7.09
CA TRP A 83 -0.56 -10.01 -6.92
C TRP A 83 -0.94 -11.43 -6.51
N TRP A 84 -0.21 -12.41 -7.05
CA TRP A 84 -0.30 -13.84 -6.73
C TRP A 84 1.10 -14.45 -6.63
N ASN A 85 1.30 -15.35 -5.67
CA ASN A 85 2.60 -15.99 -5.43
C ASN A 85 2.94 -17.15 -6.37
N GLY A 86 2.08 -17.49 -7.33
CA GLY A 86 2.34 -18.57 -8.29
C GLY A 86 2.06 -19.98 -7.75
N ARG A 87 1.56 -20.13 -6.52
CA ARG A 87 1.34 -21.43 -5.87
C ARG A 87 -0.12 -21.85 -5.87
N ILE A 88 -0.36 -23.14 -5.74
CA ILE A 88 -1.69 -23.76 -5.71
C ILE A 88 -2.04 -24.22 -4.28
N GLU A 89 -3.32 -24.50 -4.04
CA GLU A 89 -3.84 -25.08 -2.81
C GLU A 89 -3.54 -24.24 -1.55
N GLU A 90 -3.14 -24.86 -0.44
CA GLU A 90 -2.97 -24.21 0.87
C GLU A 90 -1.81 -23.21 0.89
N GLU A 91 -0.90 -23.28 -0.08
CA GLU A 91 0.21 -22.32 -0.21
C GLU A 91 -0.15 -21.09 -1.06
N CYS A 92 -1.37 -21.03 -1.61
CA CYS A 92 -1.78 -19.94 -2.48
C CYS A 92 -1.94 -18.64 -1.68
N ILE A 93 -1.32 -17.55 -2.16
CA ILE A 93 -1.42 -16.22 -1.56
C ILE A 93 -1.84 -15.22 -2.63
N PHE A 94 -2.92 -14.49 -2.36
CA PHE A 94 -3.35 -13.33 -3.15
C PHE A 94 -3.34 -12.07 -2.31
N LYS A 95 -3.00 -10.95 -2.96
CA LYS A 95 -3.02 -9.61 -2.36
C LYS A 95 -3.55 -8.59 -3.36
N VAL A 96 -4.27 -7.59 -2.85
CA VAL A 96 -4.47 -6.30 -3.55
C VAL A 96 -3.11 -5.66 -3.79
#